data_AF-A0A412VZ13-F1
#
_entry.id   AF-A0A412VZ13-F1
#
_cell.length_a   1.000
_cell.length_b   1.000
_cell.length_c   1.000
_cell.angle_alpha   90.00
_cell.angle_beta   90.00
_cell.angle_gamma   90.00
#
_symmetry.space_group_name_H-M   'P 1'
#
loop_
_entity.id
_entity.type
_entity.pdbx_description
1 polymer ?
#
loop_
_entity_poly.entity_id
_entity_poly.type
_entity_poly.pdbx_seq_one_letter_code
_entity_poly.pdbx_strand_id
1 'polypeptide(L)' 'MKKLLFFSILMMAVLSVNYSLKEPRVNTLLLDNIEALAADEQDVPTNCWGSGSVDCPVTKVKVEYVATGYSLEK' A
#
# COMPACT_ATOMS: atom_id res chain seq x y z
N MET A 1 12.34 -13.34 50.08
CA MET A 1 12.33 -12.01 49.43
C MET A 1 12.89 -12.05 48.00
N LYS A 2 14.19 -12.29 47.78
CA LYS A 2 14.81 -12.26 46.42
C LYS A 2 14.17 -13.20 45.38
N LYS A 3 13.80 -14.42 45.77
CA LYS A 3 13.14 -15.39 44.86
C LYS A 3 11.74 -14.91 44.42
N LEU A 4 10.97 -14.30 45.32
CA LEU A 4 9.65 -13.72 45.04
C LEU A 4 9.73 -12.53 44.09
N LEU A 5 10.73 -11.66 44.28
CA LEU A 5 11.00 -10.54 43.35
C LEU A 5 11.35 -11.05 41.95
N PHE A 6 12.17 -12.10 41.86
CA PHE A 6 12.55 -12.70 40.57
C PHE A 6 11.34 -13.28 39.82
N PHE A 7 10.44 -13.99 40.53
CA PHE A 7 9.20 -14.50 39.95
C PHE A 7 8.26 -13.39 39.51
N SER A 8 8.14 -12.31 40.29
CA SER A 8 7.33 -11.14 39.92
C SER A 8 7.82 -10.48 38.64
N ILE A 9 9.13 -10.28 38.50
CA ILE A 9 9.74 -9.68 37.30
C ILE A 9 9.53 -10.58 36.08
N LEU A 10 9.72 -11.90 36.22
CA LEU A 10 9.46 -12.87 35.15
C LEU A 10 8.01 -12.83 34.68
N MET A 11 7.05 -12.75 35.62
CA MET A 11 5.62 -12.66 35.27
C MET A 11 5.31 -11.38 34.48
N MET A 12 5.84 -10.24 34.93
CA MET A 12 5.64 -8.96 34.24
C MET A 12 6.26 -8.95 32.84
N ALA A 13 7.42 -9.59 32.66
CA ALA A 13 8.06 -9.72 31.34
C ALA A 13 7.25 -10.60 30.38
N VAL A 14 6.65 -11.69 30.87
CA VAL A 14 5.78 -12.54 30.05
C VAL A 14 4.51 -11.78 29.65
N LEU A 15 3.91 -11.02 30.57
CA LEU A 15 2.71 -10.23 30.30
C LEU A 15 2.98 -9.11 29.29
N SER A 16 4.12 -8.42 29.39
CA SER A 16 4.47 -7.34 28.46
C SER A 16 4.68 -7.87 27.04
N VAL A 17 5.40 -8.98 26.87
CA VAL A 17 5.60 -9.61 25.56
C VAL A 17 4.27 -10.06 24.96
N ASN A 18 3.38 -10.69 25.75
CA ASN A 18 2.05 -11.08 25.27
C ASN A 18 1.19 -9.89 24.85
N TYR A 19 1.31 -8.75 25.55
CA TYR A 19 0.61 -7.53 25.18
C TYR A 19 1.18 -6.89 23.91
N SER A 20 2.50 -6.88 23.75
CA SER A 20 3.19 -6.34 22.57
C SER A 20 3.03 -7.20 21.32
N LEU A 21 2.89 -8.52 21.47
CA LEU A 21 2.62 -9.45 20.37
C LEU A 21 1.17 -9.39 19.88
N LYS A 22 0.29 -8.65 20.56
CA LYS A 22 -0.99 -8.29 19.96
C LYS A 22 -0.70 -7.32 18.84
N GLU A 23 -0.67 -7.86 17.63
CA GLU A 23 -0.75 -7.09 16.40
C GLU A 23 -1.76 -5.96 16.60
N PRO A 24 -1.35 -4.68 16.41
CA PRO A 24 -2.31 -3.60 16.43
C PRO A 24 -3.35 -3.96 15.37
N ARG A 25 -4.62 -4.08 15.79
CA ARG A 25 -5.71 -4.28 14.84
C ARG A 25 -5.76 -3.05 13.95
N VAL A 26 -5.04 -3.11 12.83
CA VAL A 26 -5.21 -2.18 11.74
C VAL A 26 -6.65 -2.33 11.28
N ASN A 27 -7.41 -1.24 11.36
CA ASN A 27 -8.79 -1.26 10.91
C ASN A 27 -8.79 -1.60 9.42
N THR A 28 -9.44 -2.68 9.06
CA THR A 28 -9.58 -3.10 7.65
C THR A 28 -10.14 -1.96 6.80
N LEU A 29 -11.08 -1.19 7.36
CA LEU A 29 -11.63 0.03 6.76
C LEU A 29 -10.58 1.10 6.41
N LEU A 30 -9.49 1.22 7.18
CA LEU A 30 -8.39 2.13 6.84
C LEU A 30 -7.55 1.59 5.68
N LEU A 31 -7.31 0.28 5.63
CA LEU A 31 -6.62 -0.37 4.52
C LEU A 31 -7.44 -0.28 3.22
N ASP A 32 -8.74 -0.51 3.29
CA ASP A 32 -9.66 -0.45 2.15
C ASP A 32 -9.72 0.97 1.55
N ASN A 33 -9.64 2.01 2.39
CA ASN A 33 -9.58 3.40 1.92
C ASN A 33 -8.25 3.74 1.23
N ILE A 34 -7.14 3.18 1.71
CA ILE A 34 -5.83 3.36 1.08
C ILE A 34 -5.81 2.69 -0.30
N GLU A 35 -6.33 1.46 -0.40
CA GLU A 35 -6.45 0.75 -1.66
C GLU A 35 -7.43 1.44 -2.62
N ALA A 36 -8.58 1.93 -2.12
CA ALA A 36 -9.54 2.67 -2.93
C ALA A 36 -8.98 4.01 -3.46
N LEU A 37 -8.08 4.65 -2.71
CA LEU A 37 -7.40 5.86 -3.17
C LEU A 37 -6.38 5.57 -4.28
N ALA A 38 -5.76 4.39 -4.28
CA ALA A 38 -4.77 3.96 -5.29
C ALA A 38 -5.37 3.10 -6.43
N ALA A 39 -6.68 2.81 -6.40
CA ALA A 39 -7.33 1.93 -7.37
C ALA A 39 -7.24 2.44 -8.83
N ASP A 40 -7.03 3.74 -9.03
CA ASP A 40 -6.87 4.37 -10.35
C ASP A 40 -5.40 4.57 -10.76
N GLU A 41 -4.44 4.10 -9.95
CA GLU A 41 -3.00 4.16 -10.24
C GLU A 41 -2.47 2.89 -10.95
N GLN A 42 -3.34 1.93 -11.25
CA GLN A 42 -2.94 0.73 -12.00
C GLN A 42 -2.45 1.11 -13.40
N ASP A 43 -1.40 0.43 -13.87
CA ASP A 43 -0.70 0.70 -15.14
C ASP A 43 -1.67 0.65 -16.32
N VAL A 44 -2.26 1.81 -16.64
CA VAL A 44 -3.24 1.94 -17.71
C VAL A 44 -2.49 1.68 -19.02
N PRO A 45 -2.89 0.66 -19.82
CA PRO A 45 -2.25 0.37 -21.09
C PRO A 45 -2.27 1.63 -21.95
N THR A 46 -1.10 2.22 -22.16
CA THR A 46 -0.94 3.48 -22.89
C THR A 46 -0.08 3.23 -24.12
N ASN A 47 -0.67 3.47 -25.29
CA ASN A 47 -0.01 3.33 -26.57
C ASN A 47 0.15 4.70 -27.23
N CYS A 48 1.30 4.90 -27.87
CA CYS A 48 1.68 6.14 -28.52
C CYS A 48 2.08 5.86 -29.97
N TRP A 49 1.57 6.65 -30.93
CA TRP A 49 1.79 6.43 -32.36
C TRP A 49 2.16 7.69 -33.13
N GLY A 50 3.01 7.50 -34.14
CA GLY A 50 3.44 8.56 -35.05
C GLY A 50 4.50 9.48 -34.46
N SER A 51 4.81 10.55 -35.18
CA SER A 51 5.67 11.64 -34.74
C SER A 51 4.90 12.94 -34.87
N GLY A 52 4.78 13.68 -33.77
CA GLY A 52 3.90 14.85 -33.72
C GLY A 52 4.29 15.80 -32.60
N SER A 53 3.31 16.49 -32.03
CA SER A 53 3.53 17.48 -30.97
C SER A 53 3.03 17.03 -29.60
N VAL A 54 2.28 15.93 -29.52
CA VAL A 54 1.65 15.40 -28.30
C VAL A 54 2.69 14.64 -27.47
N ASP A 55 2.78 14.95 -26.19
CA ASP A 55 3.73 14.27 -25.30
C ASP A 55 3.21 12.87 -24.90
N CYS A 56 3.98 11.83 -25.23
CA CYS A 56 3.67 10.48 -24.81
C CYS A 56 4.02 10.29 -23.31
N PRO A 57 3.07 9.89 -22.45
CA PRO A 57 3.31 9.84 -21.00
C PRO A 57 4.30 8.74 -20.59
N VAL A 58 4.44 7.67 -21.39
CA VAL A 58 5.34 6.54 -21.11
C VAL A 58 6.76 6.76 -21.63
N THR A 59 6.94 7.21 -22.87
CA THR A 59 8.27 7.35 -23.50
C THR A 59 8.84 8.77 -23.49
N LYS A 60 8.01 9.78 -23.15
CA LYS A 60 8.35 11.21 -23.17
C LYS A 60 8.80 11.76 -24.54
N VAL A 61 8.58 10.99 -25.62
CA VAL A 61 8.76 11.47 -26.99
C VAL A 61 7.48 12.13 -27.51
N LYS A 62 7.62 13.02 -28.49
CA LYS A 62 6.46 13.66 -29.12
C LYS A 62 5.90 12.81 -30.25
N VAL A 63 4.60 12.51 -30.15
CA VAL A 63 3.85 11.62 -31.04
C VAL A 63 2.62 12.35 -31.59
N GLU A 64 1.92 11.71 -32.52
CA GLU A 64 0.70 12.26 -33.12
C GLU A 64 -0.54 11.87 -32.31
N TYR A 65 -0.57 10.64 -31.79
CA TYR A 65 -1.71 10.10 -31.05
C TYR A 65 -1.26 9.35 -29.79
N VAL A 66 -2.02 9.51 -28.71
CA VAL A 66 -1.93 8.71 -27.48
C VAL A 66 -3.30 8.09 -27.22
N ALA A 67 -3.37 6.77 -27.04
CA ALA A 67 -4.58 6.10 -26.58
C ALA A 67 -4.29 5.39 -25.26
N THR A 68 -5.19 5.61 -24.31
CA THR A 68 -5.18 4.99 -22.99
C THR A 68 -6.35 4.02 -22.91
N GLY A 69 -6.12 2.80 -22.44
CA GLY A 69 -7.20 1.88 -22.10
C GLY A 69 -8.05 2.47 -20.97
N TYR A 70 -9.37 2.35 -21.06
CA TYR A 70 -10.25 2.63 -19.92
C TYR A 70 -10.98 1.34 -19.59
N SER A 71 -10.81 0.82 -18.36
CA SER A 71 -11.59 -0.33 -17.90
C SER A 71 -12.98 0.16 -17.47
N LEU A 72 -14.02 -0.41 -18.09
CA LEU A 72 -15.43 -0.14 -17.75
C LEU A 72 -15.98 -1.11 -16.69
N GLU A 73 -15.18 -2.11 -16.30
CA GLU A 73 -15.56 -3.07 -15.28
C GLU A 73 -15.02 -2.63 -13.91
N LYS A 74 -15.95 -2.57 -12.97
CA LYS A 74 -15.75 -2.33 -11.54
C LYS A 74 -16.12 -3.60 -10.79
#